data_AF-A0A349PRP7-F1
#
_entry.id   AF-A0A349PRP7-F1
#
_cell.length_a   1.000
_cell.length_b   1.000
_cell.length_c   1.000
_cell.angle_alpha   90.00
_cell.angle_beta   90.00
_cell.angle_gamma   90.00
#
_symmetry.space_group_name_H-M   'P 1'
#
loop_
_entity.id
_entity.type
_entity.pdbx_description
1 polymer ?
#
loop_
_entity_poly.entity_id
_entity_poly.type
_entity_poly.pdbx_seq_one_letter_code
_entity_poly.pdbx_strand_id
1 'polypeptide(L)'
;MVTSAQAKNKYGDPAKELGMILWDVPPTLEIGVIPKRLYCNRDMIAPLTTAFSNLISRGFVQELKTFDGCFNIRKKRGLASMSLHAWGLAIDVNASWNGLGVTPVLSAGFVKCFTDAGFDWGGTWQRKDGMHFQLSKI
;
A
#
# COMPACT_ATOMS: atom_id res chain seq x y z
N MET A 1 8.49 -9.65 3.47
CA MET A 1 7.97 -8.51 4.24
C MET A 1 9.06 -7.59 4.74
N VAL A 2 9.06 -6.38 4.20
CA VAL A 2 9.84 -5.26 4.71
C VAL A 2 9.44 -4.97 6.16
N THR A 3 10.44 -4.79 7.02
CA THR A 3 10.27 -4.46 8.43
C THR A 3 10.53 -2.98 8.68
N SER A 4 9.99 -2.45 9.80
CA SER A 4 10.26 -1.09 10.25
C SER A 4 11.75 -0.83 10.48
N ALA A 5 12.53 -1.86 10.86
CA ALA A 5 13.97 -1.76 11.04
C ALA A 5 14.70 -1.57 9.71
N GLN A 6 14.32 -2.33 8.67
CA GLN A 6 14.87 -2.16 7.32
C GLN A 6 14.52 -0.79 6.74
N ALA A 7 13.26 -0.34 6.90
CA ALA A 7 12.84 0.99 6.45
C ALA A 7 13.63 2.09 7.17
N LYS A 8 13.79 2.00 8.50
CA LYS A 8 14.61 2.94 9.27
C LYS A 8 16.08 2.91 8.83
N ASN A 9 16.64 1.76 8.50
CA ASN A 9 18.03 1.66 8.05
C ASN A 9 18.23 2.33 6.68
N LYS A 10 17.29 2.15 5.75
CA LYS A 10 17.38 2.69 4.39
C LYS A 10 17.03 4.18 4.30
N TYR A 11 15.96 4.60 4.97
CA TYR A 11 15.39 5.96 4.84
C TYR A 11 15.53 6.80 6.11
N GLY A 12 16.09 6.26 7.19
CA GLY A 12 16.28 6.99 8.44
C GLY A 12 14.98 7.25 9.21
N ASP A 13 15.00 8.33 9.99
CA ASP A 13 13.85 8.79 10.76
C ASP A 13 12.70 9.21 9.81
N PRO A 14 11.50 8.62 9.92
CA PRO A 14 10.37 8.97 9.06
C PRO A 14 9.98 10.45 9.11
N ALA A 15 10.27 11.17 10.20
CA ALA A 15 10.03 12.62 10.30
C ALA A 15 10.90 13.46 9.36
N LYS A 16 11.97 12.87 8.81
CA LYS A 16 12.81 13.52 7.79
C LYS A 16 12.30 13.30 6.36
N GLU A 17 11.31 12.42 6.19
CA GLU A 17 10.64 12.16 4.90
C GLU A 17 11.62 11.85 3.75
N LEU A 18 12.75 11.19 4.05
CA LEU A 18 13.76 10.88 3.06
C LEU A 18 13.22 9.91 2.00
N GLY A 19 13.36 10.30 0.73
CA GLY A 19 12.89 9.52 -0.42
C GLY A 19 11.41 9.73 -0.76
N MET A 20 10.67 10.52 0.02
CA MET A 20 9.27 10.84 -0.26
C MET A 20 9.14 11.78 -1.47
N ILE A 21 8.05 11.61 -2.23
CA ILE A 21 7.70 12.39 -3.40
C ILE A 21 6.19 12.48 -3.55
N LEU A 22 5.70 13.61 -4.06
CA LEU A 22 4.33 13.70 -4.57
C LEU A 22 4.32 13.16 -6.00
N TRP A 23 3.95 11.89 -6.15
CA TRP A 23 3.82 11.27 -7.46
C TRP A 23 2.56 11.78 -8.16
N ASP A 24 2.73 12.36 -9.34
CA ASP A 24 1.63 12.65 -10.28
C ASP A 24 1.32 11.37 -11.05
N VAL A 25 0.19 10.75 -10.73
CA VAL A 25 -0.18 9.45 -11.29
C VAL A 25 -0.53 9.65 -12.77
N PRO A 26 0.00 8.85 -13.70
CA PRO A 26 -0.30 9.00 -15.12
C PRO A 26 -1.82 8.95 -15.37
N PRO A 27 -2.38 9.84 -16.22
CA PRO A 27 -3.82 9.86 -16.51
C PRO A 27 -4.39 8.53 -17.02
N THR A 28 -3.56 7.70 -17.66
CA THR A 28 -3.92 6.34 -18.09
C THR A 28 -4.23 5.38 -16.95
N LEU A 29 -3.81 5.69 -15.72
CA LEU A 29 -4.07 4.91 -14.52
C LEU A 29 -5.18 5.51 -13.64
N GLU A 30 -5.67 6.72 -13.93
CA GLU A 30 -6.70 7.43 -13.14
C GLU A 30 -8.12 6.85 -13.37
N ILE A 31 -8.28 5.54 -13.20
CA ILE A 31 -9.56 4.85 -13.37
C ILE A 31 -10.22 4.59 -12.02
N GLY A 32 -11.51 4.90 -11.92
CA GLY A 32 -12.29 4.71 -10.70
C GLY A 32 -11.79 5.62 -9.57
N VAL A 33 -11.31 5.00 -8.49
CA VAL A 33 -10.83 5.72 -7.29
C VAL A 33 -9.30 5.69 -7.12
N ILE A 34 -8.56 5.27 -8.15
CA ILE A 34 -7.11 5.41 -8.16
C ILE A 34 -6.77 6.91 -8.01
N PRO A 35 -5.92 7.30 -7.05
CA PRO A 35 -5.65 8.71 -6.78
C PRO A 35 -4.90 9.35 -7.95
N LYS A 36 -5.20 10.61 -8.25
CA LYS A 36 -4.48 11.41 -9.27
C LYS A 36 -3.08 11.81 -8.82
N ARG A 37 -2.92 11.99 -7.51
CA ARG A 37 -1.64 12.30 -6.87
C ARG A 37 -1.51 11.49 -5.60
N LEU A 38 -0.32 10.98 -5.35
CA LEU A 38 -0.02 10.19 -4.17
C LEU A 38 1.28 10.63 -3.55
N TYR A 39 1.24 11.03 -2.27
CA TYR A 39 2.45 11.28 -1.50
C TYR A 39 2.97 9.95 -0.93
N CYS A 40 4.06 9.45 -1.49
CA CYS A 40 4.62 8.13 -1.17
C CYS A 40 6.15 8.13 -1.30
N ASN A 41 6.79 7.03 -0.92
CA ASN A 41 8.21 6.83 -1.19
C ASN A 41 8.43 6.66 -2.70
N ARG A 42 9.53 7.18 -3.26
CA ARG A 42 9.91 6.96 -4.66
C ARG A 42 9.98 5.48 -5.05
N ASP A 43 10.35 4.60 -4.11
CA ASP A 43 10.44 3.16 -4.35
C ASP A 43 9.06 2.49 -4.51
N MET A 44 7.97 3.18 -4.15
CA MET A 44 6.60 2.71 -4.42
C MET A 44 6.16 2.93 -5.86
N ILE A 45 6.74 3.89 -6.59
CA ILE A 45 6.18 4.36 -7.87
C ILE A 45 6.09 3.22 -8.89
N ALA A 46 7.19 2.50 -9.14
CA ALA A 46 7.20 1.42 -10.13
C ALA A 46 6.29 0.23 -9.72
N PRO A 47 6.34 -0.27 -8.46
CA PRO A 47 5.39 -1.26 -7.97
C PRO A 47 3.93 -0.83 -8.08
N LEU A 48 3.57 0.38 -7.64
CA LEU A 48 2.19 0.86 -7.69
C LEU A 48 1.71 1.07 -9.13
N THR A 49 2.56 1.61 -10.01
CA THR A 49 2.27 1.72 -11.45
C THR A 49 1.90 0.35 -12.02
N THR A 50 2.66 -0.68 -11.67
CA THR A 50 2.40 -2.06 -12.12
C THR A 50 1.12 -2.63 -11.50
N ALA A 51 0.89 -2.41 -10.21
CA ALA A 51 -0.30 -2.88 -9.51
C ALA A 51 -1.59 -2.23 -10.07
N PHE A 52 -1.58 -0.91 -10.30
CA PHE A 52 -2.71 -0.19 -10.91
C PHE A 52 -2.95 -0.63 -12.35
N SER A 53 -1.89 -0.80 -13.15
CA SER A 53 -2.00 -1.35 -14.50
C SER A 53 -2.59 -2.77 -14.48
N ASN A 54 -2.20 -3.60 -13.52
CA ASN A 54 -2.78 -4.93 -13.32
C ASN A 54 -4.27 -4.86 -12.97
N LEU A 55 -4.68 -4.00 -12.04
CA LEU A 55 -6.09 -3.81 -11.69
C LEU A 55 -6.94 -3.45 -12.92
N ILE A 56 -6.44 -2.52 -13.73
CA ILE A 56 -7.14 -2.05 -14.94
C ILE A 56 -7.20 -3.16 -15.99
N SER A 57 -6.04 -3.70 -16.38
CA SER A 57 -5.94 -4.67 -17.49
C SER A 57 -6.58 -6.02 -17.18
N ARG A 58 -6.61 -6.44 -15.91
CA ARG A 58 -7.20 -7.71 -15.47
C ARG A 58 -8.66 -7.58 -15.02
N GLY A 59 -9.25 -6.38 -15.09
CA GLY A 59 -10.66 -6.13 -14.79
C GLY A 59 -11.01 -6.01 -13.29
N PHE A 60 -10.02 -5.91 -12.40
CA PHE A 60 -10.24 -5.80 -10.95
C PHE A 60 -10.37 -4.36 -10.44
N VAL A 61 -10.19 -3.34 -11.30
CA VAL A 61 -10.28 -1.92 -10.89
C VAL A 61 -11.66 -1.55 -10.31
N GLN A 62 -12.74 -2.23 -10.74
CA GLN A 62 -14.09 -2.00 -10.23
C GLN A 62 -14.28 -2.49 -8.77
N GLU A 63 -13.40 -3.37 -8.30
CA GLU A 63 -13.39 -3.83 -6.91
C GLU A 63 -12.72 -2.81 -5.99
N LEU A 64 -11.89 -1.89 -6.52
CA LEU A 64 -11.32 -0.78 -5.76
C LEU A 64 -12.40 0.27 -5.50
N LYS A 65 -12.96 0.28 -4.29
CA LYS A 65 -14.03 1.19 -3.86
C LYS A 65 -13.49 2.43 -3.16
N THR A 66 -12.41 2.29 -2.39
CA THR A 66 -11.75 3.39 -1.69
C THR A 66 -10.24 3.24 -1.69
N PHE A 67 -9.54 4.38 -1.73
CA PHE A 67 -8.12 4.48 -1.46
C PHE A 67 -7.95 5.25 -0.16
N ASP A 68 -7.59 4.55 0.92
CA ASP A 68 -7.78 5.02 2.31
C ASP A 68 -6.49 5.57 2.94
N GLY A 69 -5.38 5.54 2.21
CA GLY A 69 -4.17 6.27 2.59
C GLY A 69 -2.87 5.62 2.16
N CYS A 70 -1.77 6.37 2.29
CA CYS A 70 -0.42 5.87 2.01
C CYS A 70 0.60 6.35 3.06
N PHE A 71 0.60 7.64 3.38
CA PHE A 71 1.57 8.22 4.31
C PHE A 71 0.93 8.64 5.64
N ASN A 72 1.47 8.15 6.76
CA ASN A 72 1.12 8.57 8.10
C ASN A 72 2.24 8.15 9.09
N ILE A 73 2.92 9.12 9.70
CA ILE A 73 3.96 8.87 10.70
C ILE A 73 3.31 8.42 12.01
N ARG A 74 3.16 7.10 12.15
CA ARG A 74 2.58 6.49 13.35
C ARG A 74 3.21 5.14 13.67
N LYS A 75 3.06 4.73 14.94
CA LYS A 75 3.27 3.34 15.36
C LYS A 75 2.16 2.44 14.80
N LYS A 76 2.45 1.15 14.69
CA LYS A 76 1.43 0.13 14.41
C LYS A 76 0.44 0.06 15.56
N ARG A 77 -0.84 -0.17 15.26
CA ARG A 77 -1.92 -0.15 16.26
C ARG A 77 -1.71 -1.27 17.29
N GLY A 78 -1.41 -0.88 18.53
CA GLY A 78 -1.14 -1.80 19.64
C GLY A 78 0.27 -2.41 19.64
N LEU A 79 1.21 -1.89 18.85
CA LEU A 79 2.61 -2.34 18.82
C LEU A 79 3.58 -1.16 18.96
N ALA A 80 4.80 -1.43 19.45
CA ALA A 80 5.82 -0.41 19.66
C ALA A 80 6.56 0.02 18.37
N SER A 81 6.57 -0.83 17.34
CA SER A 81 7.25 -0.57 16.08
C SER A 81 6.46 0.35 15.14
N MET A 82 7.19 1.16 14.37
CA MET A 82 6.61 2.07 13.38
C MET A 82 5.85 1.32 12.27
N SER A 83 4.78 1.93 11.79
CA SER A 83 4.09 1.45 10.59
C SER A 83 4.92 1.72 9.34
N LEU A 84 4.78 0.90 8.29
CA LEU A 84 5.40 1.22 6.99
C LEU A 84 4.75 2.42 6.29
N HIS A 85 3.52 2.78 6.69
CA HIS A 85 2.93 4.07 6.32
C HIS A 85 3.79 5.27 6.75
N ALA A 86 4.63 5.12 7.79
CA ALA A 86 5.51 6.20 8.23
C ALA A 86 6.61 6.55 7.23
N TRP A 87 6.91 5.66 6.28
CA TRP A 87 7.87 5.90 5.19
C TRP A 87 7.19 5.93 3.83
N GLY A 88 5.86 5.96 3.77
CA GLY A 88 5.10 5.91 2.52
C GLY A 88 5.36 4.64 1.71
N LEU A 89 5.56 3.48 2.38
CA LEU A 89 5.87 2.18 1.76
C LEU A 89 4.68 1.19 1.80
N ALA A 90 3.50 1.70 2.16
CA ALA A 90 2.26 0.93 2.27
C ALA A 90 1.06 1.76 1.81
N ILE A 91 0.00 1.08 1.42
CA ILE A 91 -1.30 1.66 1.11
C ILE A 91 -2.41 0.88 1.80
N ASP A 92 -3.49 1.58 2.11
CA ASP A 92 -4.74 0.98 2.57
C ASP A 92 -5.83 1.18 1.51
N VAL A 93 -6.60 0.13 1.21
CA VAL A 93 -7.73 0.16 0.26
C VAL A 93 -8.94 -0.56 0.84
N ASN A 94 -10.14 -0.10 0.46
CA ASN A 94 -11.41 -0.70 0.89
C ASN A 94 -11.49 -0.90 2.43
N ALA A 95 -10.97 0.04 3.22
CA ALA A 95 -10.79 -0.08 4.67
C ALA A 95 -12.08 -0.40 5.43
N SER A 96 -13.21 0.15 4.98
CA SER A 96 -14.53 -0.10 5.59
C SER A 96 -14.95 -1.57 5.56
N TRP A 97 -14.43 -2.37 4.62
CA TRP A 97 -14.75 -3.79 4.47
C TRP A 97 -13.61 -4.72 4.84
N ASN A 98 -12.38 -4.21 4.89
CA ASN A 98 -11.17 -5.03 5.05
C ASN A 98 -10.27 -4.58 6.20
N GLY A 99 -10.83 -3.88 7.18
CA GLY A 99 -10.08 -3.33 8.32
C GLY A 99 -9.36 -4.38 9.18
N LEU A 100 -8.45 -3.91 10.02
CA LEU A 100 -7.67 -4.74 10.93
C LEU A 100 -8.54 -5.63 11.83
N GLY A 101 -8.31 -6.94 11.78
CA GLY A 101 -9.05 -7.96 12.52
C GLY A 101 -10.35 -8.42 11.87
N VAL A 102 -10.71 -7.86 10.71
CA VAL A 102 -11.88 -8.26 9.93
C VAL A 102 -11.50 -9.35 8.93
N THR A 103 -12.39 -10.29 8.67
CA THR A 103 -12.24 -11.27 7.57
C THR A 103 -12.24 -10.52 6.23
N PRO A 104 -11.12 -10.51 5.48
CA PRO A 104 -11.06 -9.77 4.23
C PRO A 104 -11.99 -10.34 3.17
N VAL A 105 -12.54 -9.46 2.34
CA VAL A 105 -13.45 -9.78 1.24
C VAL A 105 -12.87 -9.47 -0.14
N LEU A 106 -11.61 -9.00 -0.21
CA LEU A 106 -10.92 -8.79 -1.48
C LEU A 106 -10.77 -10.12 -2.23
N SER A 107 -11.05 -10.10 -3.53
CA SER A 107 -10.91 -11.26 -4.40
C SER A 107 -9.45 -11.66 -4.54
N ALA A 108 -9.21 -12.96 -4.75
CA ALA A 108 -7.86 -13.46 -4.98
C ALA A 108 -7.19 -12.78 -6.18
N GLY A 109 -7.95 -12.43 -7.23
CA GLY A 109 -7.43 -11.75 -8.41
C GLY A 109 -7.04 -10.30 -8.15
N PHE A 110 -7.82 -9.56 -7.35
CA PHE A 110 -7.45 -8.23 -6.88
C PHE A 110 -6.15 -8.25 -6.10
N VAL A 111 -6.05 -9.15 -5.11
CA VAL A 111 -4.83 -9.32 -4.30
C VAL A 111 -3.64 -9.64 -5.22
N LYS A 112 -3.85 -10.49 -6.23
CA LYS A 112 -2.81 -10.90 -7.17
C LYS A 112 -2.24 -9.74 -7.99
N CYS A 113 -3.07 -8.73 -8.30
CA CYS A 113 -2.61 -7.53 -9.01
C CYS A 113 -1.50 -6.80 -8.25
N PHE A 114 -1.58 -6.77 -6.93
CA PHE A 114 -0.57 -6.18 -6.05
C PHE A 114 0.58 -7.15 -5.76
N THR A 115 0.30 -8.40 -5.43
CA THR A 115 1.38 -9.34 -5.06
C THR A 115 2.32 -9.65 -6.21
N ASP A 116 1.78 -9.76 -7.44
CA ASP A 116 2.61 -9.92 -8.64
C ASP A 116 3.44 -8.65 -8.94
N ALA A 117 3.04 -7.49 -8.41
CA ALA A 117 3.73 -6.21 -8.58
C ALA A 117 4.76 -5.91 -7.46
N GLY A 118 5.01 -6.86 -6.54
CA GLY A 118 5.99 -6.70 -5.48
C GLY A 118 5.43 -6.19 -4.14
N PHE A 119 4.15 -6.45 -3.87
CA PHE A 119 3.54 -6.19 -2.57
C PHE A 119 3.32 -7.45 -1.75
N ASP A 120 3.44 -7.33 -0.43
CA ASP A 120 2.86 -8.27 0.52
C ASP A 120 1.45 -7.77 0.92
N TRP A 121 0.52 -8.70 1.17
CA TRP A 121 -0.85 -8.38 1.58
C TRP A 121 -1.15 -8.80 3.03
N GLY A 122 -1.67 -7.85 3.81
CA GLY A 122 -1.99 -8.03 5.23
C GLY A 122 -3.13 -9.02 5.51
N GLY A 123 -3.97 -9.31 4.53
CA GLY A 123 -5.04 -10.31 4.65
C GLY A 123 -4.52 -11.75 4.80
N THR A 124 -3.22 -12.00 4.65
CA THR A 124 -2.59 -13.31 4.90
C THR A 124 -2.02 -13.48 6.31
N TRP A 125 -1.94 -12.41 7.09
CA TRP A 125 -1.30 -12.44 8.40
C TRP A 125 -2.19 -13.08 9.47
N GLN A 126 -1.57 -13.50 10.58
CA GLN A 126 -2.29 -14.06 11.73
C GLN A 126 -3.34 -13.07 12.27
N ARG A 127 -2.94 -11.82 12.48
CA ARG A 127 -3.87 -10.71 12.68
C ARG A 127 -4.15 -10.09 11.31
N LYS A 128 -5.26 -10.49 10.70
CA LYS A 128 -5.70 -10.06 9.37
C LYS A 128 -5.73 -8.54 9.28
N ASP A 129 -5.14 -7.99 8.22
CA ASP A 129 -5.24 -6.58 7.85
C ASP A 129 -5.52 -6.49 6.35
N GLY A 130 -6.77 -6.75 5.96
CA GLY A 130 -7.14 -6.98 4.56
C GLY A 130 -7.04 -5.75 3.67
N MET A 131 -7.08 -4.55 4.26
CA MET A 131 -6.93 -3.29 3.54
C MET A 131 -5.46 -2.99 3.18
N HIS A 132 -4.52 -3.58 3.94
CA HIS A 132 -3.12 -3.18 3.94
C HIS A 132 -2.31 -3.93 2.87
N PHE A 133 -1.66 -3.16 2.00
CA PHE A 133 -0.63 -3.64 1.08
C PHE A 133 0.67 -2.87 1.33
N GLN A 134 1.81 -3.57 1.35
CA GLN A 134 3.12 -2.94 1.53
C GLN A 134 4.17 -3.53 0.61
N LEU A 135 5.25 -2.80 0.32
CA LEU A 135 6.35 -3.37 -0.45
C LEU A 135 6.88 -4.64 0.22
N SER A 136 7.14 -5.65 -0.59
CA SER A 136 7.71 -6.92 -0.14
C SER A 136 9.22 -6.84 0.09
N LYS A 137 9.89 -5.90 -0.61
CA LYS A 137 11.33 -5.61 -0.54
C LYS A 137 11.63 -4.12 -0.73
N ILE A 138 12.74 -3.66 -0.15
CA ILE A 138 13.37 -2.34 -0.33
C ILE A 138 14.88 -2.49 -0.37
#